data_AF-A0A7J4R6X8-F1
#
_entry.id   AF-A0A7J4R6X8-F1
#
_cell.length_a   1.000
_cell.length_b   1.000
_cell.length_c   1.000
_cell.angle_alpha   90.00
_cell.angle_beta   90.00
_cell.angle_gamma   90.00
#
_symmetry.space_group_name_H-M   'P 1'
#
loop_
_entity.id
_entity.type
_entity.pdbx_description
1 polymer ?
#
loop_
_entity_poly.entity_id
_entity_poly.type
_entity_poly.pdbx_seq_one_letter_code
_entity_poly.pdbx_strand_id
1 'polypeptide(L)'
;MREQTSSFEVARTVRELGEMVGSRVRKSYQPHYEQIVLRMSKKGLPNRDLIIVRGKRIYCSSRDRPMPPNPSQFAMILRKHLGNSRFIGVSQFGFDRVLSLEFEHGRGKMSLVIELFRDGNILLLDDEGVIIQPLTHAKYASRTLKKGVRYTPPPASLDPRDLDRAKLDEII
;
A
#
# COMPACT_ATOMS: atom_id res chain seq x y z
N MET A 1 -21.85 -3.96 0.99
CA MET A 1 -20.46 -3.92 0.45
C MET A 1 -19.57 -4.55 1.50
N ARG A 2 -18.77 -5.58 1.19
CA ARG A 2 -17.93 -6.29 2.20
C ARG A 2 -17.02 -5.31 2.94
N GLU A 3 -16.90 -5.46 4.26
CA GLU A 3 -16.16 -4.51 5.11
C GLU A 3 -14.63 -4.64 5.01
N GLN A 4 -14.11 -5.83 4.66
CA GLN A 4 -12.68 -6.12 4.63
C GLN A 4 -12.28 -6.92 3.39
N THR A 5 -11.15 -6.55 2.79
CA THR A 5 -10.52 -7.29 1.69
C THR A 5 -9.89 -8.59 2.23
N SER A 6 -10.12 -9.72 1.57
CA SER A 6 -9.49 -11.02 1.87
C SER A 6 -8.12 -11.15 1.19
N SER A 7 -7.27 -12.08 1.64
CA SER A 7 -5.95 -12.32 1.01
C SER A 7 -6.06 -12.71 -0.47
N PHE A 8 -7.13 -13.40 -0.87
CA PHE A 8 -7.43 -13.72 -2.27
C PHE A 8 -7.74 -12.46 -3.09
N GLU A 9 -8.54 -11.56 -2.54
CA GLU A 9 -8.84 -10.27 -3.18
C GLU A 9 -7.57 -9.43 -3.28
N VAL A 10 -6.69 -9.42 -2.27
CA VAL A 10 -5.37 -8.77 -2.35
C VAL A 10 -4.55 -9.33 -3.50
N ALA A 11 -4.46 -10.66 -3.63
CA ALA A 11 -3.74 -11.29 -4.75
C ALA A 11 -4.32 -10.89 -6.12
N ARG A 12 -5.64 -10.68 -6.23
CA ARG A 12 -6.26 -10.15 -7.44
C ARG A 12 -5.91 -8.68 -7.65
N THR A 13 -5.99 -7.85 -6.61
CA THR A 13 -5.64 -6.44 -6.68
C THR A 13 -4.18 -6.22 -7.07
N VAL A 14 -3.25 -7.07 -6.61
CA VAL A 14 -1.83 -7.03 -7.05
C VAL A 14 -1.73 -7.18 -8.58
N ARG A 15 -2.46 -8.14 -9.17
CA ARG A 15 -2.47 -8.31 -10.63
C ARG A 15 -3.02 -7.09 -11.37
N GLU A 16 -4.13 -6.55 -10.90
CA GLU A 16 -4.77 -5.37 -11.50
C GLU A 16 -3.90 -4.11 -11.39
N LEU A 17 -3.29 -3.89 -10.22
CA LEU A 17 -2.35 -2.78 -10.03
C LEU A 17 -1.06 -2.99 -10.84
N GLY A 18 -0.66 -4.22 -11.14
CA GLY A 18 0.46 -4.54 -12.03
C GLY A 18 0.35 -3.89 -13.41
N GLU A 19 -0.87 -3.73 -13.94
CA GLU A 19 -1.11 -3.05 -15.23
C GLU A 19 -0.74 -1.55 -15.19
N MET A 20 -0.71 -0.97 -14.00
CA MET A 20 -0.34 0.42 -13.77
C MET A 20 1.17 0.64 -13.68
N VAL A 21 2.00 -0.40 -13.64
CA VAL A 21 3.46 -0.26 -13.64
C VAL A 21 3.91 0.64 -14.79
N GLY A 22 4.84 1.55 -14.47
CA GLY A 22 5.29 2.64 -15.34
C GLY A 22 4.50 3.94 -15.19
N SER A 23 3.40 3.95 -14.44
CA SER A 23 2.71 5.19 -14.07
C SER A 23 3.58 6.07 -13.16
N ARG A 24 3.29 7.37 -13.11
CA ARG A 24 3.92 8.31 -12.20
C ARG A 24 2.92 8.89 -11.21
N VAL A 25 3.33 9.05 -9.96
CA VAL A 25 2.54 9.75 -8.94
C VAL A 25 2.60 11.26 -9.23
N ARG A 26 1.46 11.90 -9.47
CA ARG A 26 1.38 13.34 -9.75
C ARG A 26 1.00 14.14 -8.52
N LYS A 27 0.03 13.66 -7.77
CA LYS A 27 -0.47 14.33 -6.57
C LYS A 27 -0.83 13.28 -5.52
N SER A 28 -0.66 13.66 -4.26
CA SER A 28 -1.08 12.86 -3.11
C SER A 28 -2.02 13.69 -2.24
N TYR A 29 -3.09 13.06 -1.78
CA TYR A 29 -4.13 13.68 -0.97
C TYR A 29 -4.53 12.77 0.19
N GLN A 30 -5.11 13.38 1.22
CA GLN A 30 -5.77 12.69 2.31
C GLN A 30 -7.13 13.35 2.56
N PRO A 31 -8.18 13.04 1.78
CA PRO A 31 -9.50 13.64 1.93
C PRO A 31 -10.21 13.23 3.25
N HIS A 32 -9.77 12.15 3.88
CA HIS A 32 -10.27 11.67 5.16
C HIS A 32 -9.11 11.08 5.96
N TYR A 33 -9.18 11.06 7.29
CA TYR A 33 -8.06 10.62 8.14
C TYR A 33 -7.60 9.18 7.83
N GLU A 34 -8.49 8.31 7.37
CA GLU A 34 -8.17 6.93 6.95
C GLU A 34 -7.89 6.75 5.46
N GLN A 35 -8.06 7.79 4.64
CA GLN A 35 -8.08 7.64 3.18
C GLN A 35 -6.94 8.40 2.53
N ILE A 36 -6.10 7.69 1.78
CA ILE A 36 -5.07 8.26 0.93
C ILE A 36 -5.50 8.14 -0.53
N VAL A 37 -5.23 9.19 -1.31
CA VAL A 37 -5.45 9.18 -2.76
C VAL A 37 -4.14 9.55 -3.45
N LEU A 38 -3.64 8.66 -4.31
CA LEU A 38 -2.53 8.91 -5.20
C LEU A 38 -3.07 9.11 -6.62
N ARG A 39 -2.90 10.30 -7.18
CA ARG A 39 -3.24 10.57 -8.58
C ARG A 39 -2.10 10.07 -9.46
N MET A 40 -2.36 9.01 -10.22
CA MET A 40 -1.41 8.34 -11.09
C MET A 40 -1.62 8.76 -12.54
N SER A 41 -0.52 8.92 -13.29
CA SER A 41 -0.55 9.20 -14.72
C SER A 41 0.35 8.25 -15.50
N LYS A 42 -0.12 7.71 -16.62
CA LYS A 42 0.68 6.90 -17.55
C LYS A 42 0.56 7.51 -18.94
N LYS A 43 1.67 7.59 -19.69
CA LYS A 43 1.70 8.24 -21.01
C LYS A 43 0.66 7.57 -21.93
N GLY A 44 -0.15 8.38 -22.61
CA GLY A 44 -1.20 7.90 -23.52
C GLY A 44 -2.46 7.37 -22.84
N LEU A 45 -2.55 7.38 -21.50
CA LEU A 45 -3.73 6.97 -20.75
C LEU A 45 -4.27 8.11 -19.89
N PRO A 46 -5.59 8.16 -19.65
CA PRO A 46 -6.17 9.10 -18.71
C PRO A 46 -5.62 8.87 -17.30
N ASN A 47 -5.56 9.94 -16.51
CA ASN A 47 -5.18 9.83 -15.11
C ASN A 47 -6.16 8.91 -14.35
N ARG A 48 -5.63 8.24 -13.33
CA ARG A 48 -6.38 7.36 -12.43
C ARG A 48 -6.03 7.70 -10.99
N ASP A 49 -7.04 7.77 -10.14
CA ASP A 49 -6.84 7.94 -8.71
C ASP A 49 -6.77 6.55 -8.06
N LEU A 50 -5.62 6.21 -7.49
CA LEU A 50 -5.44 5.06 -6.63
C LEU A 50 -5.87 5.45 -5.22
N ILE A 51 -6.94 4.83 -4.74
CA ILE A 51 -7.57 5.14 -3.47
C ILE A 51 -7.26 4.02 -2.50
N ILE A 52 -6.72 4.39 -1.34
CA ILE A 52 -6.32 3.49 -0.27
C ILE A 52 -7.12 3.90 0.96
N VAL A 53 -7.89 2.96 1.51
CA VAL A 53 -8.61 3.13 2.77
C VAL A 53 -7.96 2.22 3.79
N ARG A 54 -7.32 2.83 4.79
CA ARG A 54 -6.58 2.16 5.87
C ARG A 54 -7.40 1.01 6.44
N GLY A 55 -6.79 -0.17 6.50
CA GLY A 55 -7.37 -1.36 7.11
C GLY A 55 -8.58 -1.98 6.39
N LYS A 56 -8.97 -1.46 5.23
CA LYS A 56 -10.20 -1.86 4.54
C LYS A 56 -9.97 -2.33 3.13
N ARG A 57 -9.51 -1.44 2.23
CA ARG A 57 -9.44 -1.71 0.78
C ARG A 57 -8.51 -0.77 0.03
N ILE A 58 -8.14 -1.18 -1.18
CA ILE A 58 -7.45 -0.37 -2.19
C ILE A 58 -8.08 -0.59 -3.56
N TYR A 59 -8.27 0.47 -4.35
CA TYR A 59 -8.88 0.39 -5.68
C TYR A 59 -8.58 1.64 -6.53
N CYS A 60 -8.73 1.50 -7.85
CA CYS A 60 -8.59 2.62 -8.79
C CYS A 60 -9.94 3.26 -9.11
N SER A 61 -9.95 4.57 -9.33
CA SER A 61 -11.14 5.31 -9.77
C SER A 61 -10.81 6.37 -10.81
N SER A 62 -11.73 6.57 -11.74
CA SER A 62 -11.75 7.67 -12.71
C SER A 62 -12.72 8.78 -12.31
N ARG A 63 -13.46 8.61 -11.20
CA ARG A 63 -14.44 9.60 -10.75
C ARG A 63 -13.73 10.84 -10.22
N ASP A 64 -14.18 12.00 -10.67
CA ASP A 64 -13.73 13.24 -10.06
C ASP A 64 -14.27 13.36 -8.63
N ARG A 65 -13.46 13.92 -7.73
CA ARG A 65 -13.76 14.06 -6.31
C ARG A 65 -13.18 15.38 -5.82
N PRO A 66 -13.91 16.15 -5.01
CA PRO A 66 -13.34 17.32 -4.37
C PRO A 66 -12.20 16.86 -3.46
N MET A 67 -11.02 17.44 -3.66
CA MET A 67 -9.85 17.20 -2.82
C MET A 67 -9.67 18.36 -1.85
N PRO A 68 -9.23 18.10 -0.60
CA PRO A 68 -9.01 19.16 0.37
C PRO A 68 -7.95 20.14 -0.16
N PRO A 69 -8.17 21.46 -0.03
CA PRO A 69 -7.22 22.46 -0.51
C PRO A 69 -5.91 22.41 0.28
N ASN A 70 -6.01 22.19 1.59
CA ASN A 70 -4.87 22.09 2.49
C ASN A 70 -4.44 20.63 2.65
N PRO A 71 -3.18 20.27 2.33
CA PRO A 71 -2.70 18.90 2.53
C PRO A 71 -2.48 18.60 4.01
N SER A 72 -2.81 17.38 4.42
CA SER A 72 -2.38 16.85 5.71
C SER A 72 -0.86 16.65 5.74
N GLN A 73 -0.29 16.50 6.95
CA GLN A 73 1.13 16.21 7.14
C GLN A 73 1.56 14.95 6.37
N PHE A 74 0.79 13.87 6.45
CA PHE A 74 1.11 12.62 5.75
C PHE A 74 1.04 12.81 4.23
N ALA A 75 0.05 13.53 3.71
CA ALA A 75 -0.05 13.84 2.29
C ALA A 75 1.15 14.70 1.81
N MET A 76 1.64 15.64 2.62
CA MET A 76 2.85 16.39 2.29
C MET A 76 4.10 15.52 2.25
N ILE A 77 4.24 14.56 3.16
CA ILE A 77 5.35 13.61 3.17
C ILE A 77 5.30 12.74 1.89
N LEU A 78 4.13 12.22 1.53
CA LEU A 78 3.97 11.49 0.27
C LEU A 78 4.31 12.37 -0.94
N ARG A 79 3.93 13.66 -0.96
CA ARG A 79 4.32 14.57 -2.04
C ARG A 79 5.84 14.76 -2.12
N LYS A 80 6.51 14.91 -0.98
CA LYS A 80 7.97 15.10 -0.91
C LYS A 80 8.74 13.88 -1.41
N HIS A 81 8.25 12.68 -1.12
CA HIS A 81 8.95 11.42 -1.38
C HIS A 81 8.49 10.72 -2.66
N LEU A 82 7.19 10.63 -2.89
CA LEU A 82 6.62 9.95 -4.05
C LEU A 82 6.30 10.89 -5.21
N GLY A 83 6.36 12.21 -5.02
CA GLY A 83 6.07 13.19 -6.08
C GLY A 83 6.90 12.93 -7.34
N ASN A 84 6.22 12.71 -8.47
CA ASN A 84 6.79 12.35 -9.78
C ASN A 84 7.58 11.02 -9.81
N SER A 85 7.53 10.22 -8.75
CA SER A 85 8.13 8.89 -8.71
C SER A 85 7.40 7.95 -9.66
N ARG A 86 8.17 7.07 -10.30
CA ARG A 86 7.64 6.02 -11.18
C ARG A 86 7.24 4.83 -10.32
N PHE A 87 6.02 4.36 -10.49
CA PHE A 87 5.53 3.13 -9.91
C PHE A 87 6.12 1.94 -10.68
N ILE A 88 6.87 1.10 -9.99
CA ILE A 88 7.68 0.04 -10.60
C ILE A 88 7.19 -1.37 -10.29
N GLY A 89 6.36 -1.54 -9.28
CA GLY A 89 5.89 -2.86 -8.91
C GLY A 89 4.89 -2.86 -7.78
N VAL A 90 4.22 -3.99 -7.64
CA VAL A 90 3.32 -4.27 -6.54
C VAL A 90 3.45 -5.73 -6.15
N SER A 91 3.45 -6.00 -4.85
CA SER A 91 3.55 -7.36 -4.32
C SER A 91 2.66 -7.54 -3.10
N GLN A 92 2.33 -8.79 -2.83
CA GLN A 92 1.69 -9.23 -1.58
C GLN A 92 2.76 -9.82 -0.67
N PHE A 93 2.72 -9.51 0.63
CA PHE A 93 3.57 -10.20 1.59
C PHE A 93 2.95 -11.54 1.96
N GLY A 94 3.63 -12.65 1.60
CA GLY A 94 3.08 -14.00 1.74
C GLY A 94 1.68 -14.07 1.15
N PHE A 95 0.78 -14.79 1.81
CA PHE A 95 -0.66 -14.78 1.51
C PHE A 95 -1.49 -14.04 2.57
N ASP A 96 -0.98 -12.90 3.03
CA ASP A 96 -1.65 -12.05 3.98
C ASP A 96 -2.28 -10.81 3.30
N ARG A 97 -3.03 -10.03 4.06
CA ARG A 97 -3.69 -8.80 3.65
C ARG A 97 -2.75 -7.61 3.73
N VAL A 98 -1.51 -7.78 3.26
CA VAL A 98 -0.48 -6.73 3.24
C VAL A 98 0.08 -6.60 1.83
N LEU A 99 0.06 -5.38 1.32
CA LEU A 99 0.46 -5.05 -0.05
C LEU A 99 1.59 -4.03 -0.01
N SER A 100 2.64 -4.24 -0.81
CA SER A 100 3.71 -3.26 -1.04
C SER A 100 3.55 -2.64 -2.41
N LEU A 101 3.51 -1.31 -2.49
CA LEU A 101 3.63 -0.56 -3.74
C LEU A 101 5.06 -0.02 -3.83
N GLU A 102 5.77 -0.37 -4.90
CA GLU A 102 7.16 0.01 -5.11
C GLU A 102 7.27 1.20 -6.07
N PHE A 103 8.08 2.19 -5.70
CA PHE A 103 8.33 3.39 -6.47
C PHE A 103 9.83 3.65 -6.60
N GLU A 104 10.23 4.26 -7.72
CA GLU A 104 11.59 4.74 -7.94
C GLU A 104 11.59 6.21 -8.36
N HIS A 105 12.61 6.94 -7.91
CA HIS A 105 12.96 8.25 -8.45
C HIS A 105 14.46 8.50 -8.34
N GLY A 106 14.92 9.66 -8.81
CA GLY A 106 16.35 10.00 -8.84
C GLY A 106 17.10 9.99 -7.49
N ARG A 107 16.44 9.78 -6.34
CA ARG A 107 17.11 9.61 -5.02
C ARG A 107 17.06 8.17 -4.48
N GLY A 108 16.48 7.22 -5.21
CA GLY A 108 16.40 5.82 -4.80
C GLY A 108 15.00 5.22 -4.93
N LYS A 109 14.83 4.06 -4.29
CA LYS A 109 13.57 3.33 -4.22
C LYS A 109 12.84 3.66 -2.93
N MET A 110 11.51 3.64 -2.98
CA MET A 110 10.65 3.80 -1.80
C MET A 110 9.45 2.89 -1.95
N SER A 111 8.94 2.40 -0.83
CA SER A 111 7.75 1.55 -0.81
C SER A 111 6.63 2.16 0.02
N LEU A 112 5.40 1.95 -0.42
CA LEU A 112 4.20 2.22 0.36
C LEU A 112 3.57 0.90 0.75
N VAL A 113 3.76 0.52 2.01
CA VAL A 113 3.17 -0.70 2.57
C VAL A 113 1.78 -0.40 3.12
N ILE A 114 0.81 -1.25 2.77
CA ILE A 114 -0.60 -1.07 3.10
C ILE A 114 -1.11 -2.35 3.74
N GLU A 115 -1.57 -2.23 4.97
CA GLU A 115 -2.16 -3.32 5.74
C GLU A 115 -3.69 -3.19 5.73
N LEU A 116 -4.35 -4.20 5.16
CA LEU A 116 -5.78 -4.24 4.82
C LEU A 116 -6.58 -5.10 5.82
N PHE A 117 -6.29 -4.95 7.11
CA PHE A 117 -7.04 -5.53 8.23
C PHE A 117 -7.44 -4.44 9.22
N ARG A 118 -8.40 -4.71 10.13
CA ARG A 118 -9.05 -3.70 11.00
C ARG A 118 -8.09 -2.66 11.61
N ASP A 119 -7.00 -3.11 12.22
CA ASP A 119 -6.00 -2.24 12.86
C ASP A 119 -4.76 -2.01 12.00
N GLY A 120 -4.89 -2.19 10.69
CA GLY A 120 -3.84 -1.99 9.71
C GLY A 120 -3.47 -0.53 9.53
N ASN A 121 -2.35 -0.34 8.86
CA ASN A 121 -1.69 0.94 8.64
C ASN A 121 -1.33 1.19 7.16
N ILE A 122 -0.90 2.41 6.88
CA ILE A 122 -0.27 2.79 5.61
C ILE A 122 1.09 3.38 5.98
N LEU A 123 2.16 2.82 5.42
CA LEU A 123 3.54 3.09 5.84
C LEU A 123 4.36 3.48 4.62
N LEU A 124 5.00 4.65 4.65
CA LEU A 124 6.02 5.00 3.68
C LEU A 124 7.37 4.53 4.22
N LEU A 125 8.08 3.73 3.44
CA LEU A 125 9.40 3.21 3.76
C LEU A 125 10.47 3.71 2.78
N ASP A 126 11.71 3.78 3.22
CA ASP A 126 12.88 3.94 2.35
C ASP A 126 13.31 2.61 1.71
N ASP A 127 14.42 2.65 0.96
CA ASP A 127 15.01 1.51 0.25
C ASP A 127 15.56 0.44 1.19
N GLU A 128 15.92 0.80 2.42
CA GLU A 128 16.32 -0.14 3.46
C GLU A 128 15.10 -0.73 4.20
N GLY A 129 13.87 -0.32 3.90
CA GLY A 129 12.68 -0.77 4.59
C GLY A 129 12.50 -0.14 5.98
N VAL A 130 13.14 0.99 6.25
CA VAL A 130 12.94 1.80 7.44
C VAL A 130 11.74 2.72 7.25
N ILE A 131 10.89 2.80 8.26
CA ILE A 131 9.67 3.62 8.22
C ILE A 131 10.07 5.10 8.19
N ILE A 132 9.84 5.76 7.06
CA ILE A 132 9.94 7.22 6.93
C ILE A 132 8.80 7.86 7.71
N GLN A 133 7.58 7.35 7.51
CA GLN A 133 6.39 7.85 8.19
C GLN A 133 5.27 6.80 8.15
N PRO A 134 4.68 6.44 9.30
CA PRO A 134 3.40 5.75 9.32
C PRO A 134 2.24 6.77 9.25
N LEU A 135 1.11 6.34 8.69
CA LEU A 135 -0.13 7.12 8.74
C LEU A 135 -0.57 7.31 10.20
N THR A 136 -0.50 6.25 11.00
CA THR A 136 -0.75 6.27 12.45
C THR A 136 0.41 5.62 13.19
N HIS A 137 0.93 6.25 14.24
CA HIS A 137 1.90 5.57 15.10
C HIS A 137 1.20 4.46 15.89
N ALA A 138 1.75 3.25 15.89
CA ALA A 138 1.11 2.10 16.55
C ALA A 138 2.15 1.22 17.25
N LYS A 139 1.74 0.60 18.36
CA LYS A 139 2.52 -0.39 19.09
C LYS A 139 1.66 -1.63 19.27
N TYR A 140 2.09 -2.73 18.67
CA TYR A 140 1.49 -4.06 18.85
C TYR A 140 2.37 -4.89 19.79
N ALA A 141 1.89 -6.08 20.17
CA ALA A 141 2.66 -6.99 21.02
C ALA A 141 4.01 -7.38 20.40
N SER A 142 4.05 -7.65 19.09
CA SER A 142 5.24 -8.15 18.39
C SER A 142 6.05 -7.10 17.63
N ARG A 143 5.51 -5.88 17.43
CA ARG A 143 6.15 -4.86 16.58
C ARG A 143 5.70 -3.44 16.89
N THR A 144 6.54 -2.47 16.54
CA THR A 144 6.24 -1.04 16.65
C THR A 144 6.31 -0.37 15.29
N LEU A 145 5.26 0.39 14.94
CA LEU A 145 5.20 1.19 13.72
C LEU A 145 5.41 2.66 14.08
N LYS A 146 6.66 3.11 14.01
CA LYS A 146 7.06 4.51 14.22
C LYS A 146 8.14 4.91 13.24
N LYS A 147 8.27 6.22 13.01
CA LYS A 147 9.37 6.77 12.20
C LYS A 147 10.73 6.29 12.69
N GLY A 148 11.61 5.92 11.76
CA GLY A 148 12.99 5.47 12.02
C GLY A 148 13.12 4.01 12.47
N VAL A 149 12.02 3.24 12.51
CA VAL A 149 12.05 1.81 12.82
C VAL A 149 11.95 1.00 11.53
N ARG A 150 12.75 -0.06 11.41
CA ARG A 150 12.65 -1.04 10.33
C ARG A 150 11.29 -1.72 10.37
N TYR A 151 10.58 -1.71 9.25
CA TYR A 151 9.27 -2.36 9.15
C TYR A 151 9.39 -3.88 9.29
N THR A 152 8.47 -4.46 10.04
CA THR A 152 8.27 -5.91 10.11
C THR A 152 6.80 -6.19 9.79
N PRO A 153 6.49 -7.07 8.82
CA PRO A 153 5.11 -7.45 8.55
C PRO A 153 4.48 -8.17 9.76
N PRO A 154 3.15 -8.31 9.80
CA PRO A 154 2.50 -9.18 10.77
C PRO A 154 3.05 -10.62 10.68
N PRO A 155 2.94 -11.42 11.75
CA PRO A 155 3.35 -12.83 11.70
C PRO A 155 2.71 -13.55 10.52
N ALA A 156 3.53 -14.23 9.72
CA ALA A 156 3.06 -14.91 8.53
C ALA A 156 2.08 -16.03 8.90
N SER A 157 0.96 -16.08 8.18
CA SER A 157 0.07 -17.25 8.17
C SER A 157 0.54 -18.23 7.10
N LEU A 158 0.05 -19.47 7.18
CA LEU A 158 0.25 -20.48 6.13
C LEU A 158 -0.14 -19.92 4.75
N ASP A 159 0.75 -20.07 3.78
CA ASP A 159 0.49 -19.68 2.39
C ASP A 159 -0.17 -20.86 1.65
N PRO A 160 -1.47 -20.78 1.27
CA PRO A 160 -2.15 -21.86 0.58
C PRO A 160 -1.60 -22.12 -0.83
N ARG A 161 -0.76 -21.23 -1.39
CA ARG A 161 -0.11 -21.42 -2.69
C ARG A 161 1.09 -22.35 -2.62
N ASP A 162 1.66 -22.53 -1.43
CA ASP A 162 2.82 -23.38 -1.16
C ASP A 162 2.42 -24.74 -0.54
N LEU A 163 1.11 -24.99 -0.44
CA LEU A 163 0.55 -26.25 0.03
C LEU A 163 0.62 -27.31 -1.07
N ASP A 164 1.31 -28.39 -0.77
CA ASP A 164 1.22 -29.65 -1.49
C ASP A 164 0.32 -30.64 -0.74
N ARG A 165 0.12 -31.82 -1.33
CA ARG A 165 -0.74 -32.84 -0.73
C ARG A 165 -0.25 -33.28 0.66
N ALA A 166 1.07 -33.44 0.84
CA ALA A 166 1.65 -33.92 2.08
C ALA A 166 1.44 -32.90 3.23
N LYS A 167 1.70 -31.61 2.97
CA LYS A 167 1.46 -30.55 3.95
C LYS A 167 -0.01 -30.38 4.30
N LEU A 168 -0.91 -30.64 3.36
CA LEU A 168 -2.35 -30.58 3.62
C LEU A 168 -2.80 -31.71 4.55
N ASP A 169 -2.27 -32.92 4.35
CA ASP A 169 -2.57 -34.09 5.18
C ASP A 169 -2.01 -33.94 6.63
N GLU A 170 -1.04 -33.05 6.87
CA GLU A 170 -0.55 -32.71 8.23
C GLU A 170 -1.46 -31.73 9.01
N ILE A 171 -2.37 -31.04 8.32
CA ILE A 171 -3.18 -29.93 8.87
C ILE A 171 -4.64 -30.35 9.09
N ILE A 172 -5.11 -31.38 8.37
CA ILE A 172 -6.47 -31.95 8.44
C ILE A 172 -6.50 -33.15 9.38
#